data_AF-A0A254RZ36-F1
#
_entry.id   AF-A0A254RZ36-F1
#
_cell.length_a   1.000
_cell.length_b   1.000
_cell.length_c   1.000
_cell.angle_alpha   90.00
_cell.angle_beta   90.00
_cell.angle_gamma   90.00
#
_symmetry.space_group_name_H-M   'P 1'
#
loop_
_entity.id
_entity.type
_entity.pdbx_description
1 polymer ?
#
loop_
_entity_poly.entity_id
_entity_poly.type
_entity_poly.pdbx_seq_one_letter_code
_entity_poly.pdbx_strand_id
1 'polypeptide(L)'
;MNKIKRINFHSMRNEEVRAFHYECLKFTKYLSSDIFSNNVAAYENVFQKYSDALKLNATENFETTKDLDIKRTDIYVACRRIALGLQQFPSQDPVIQNTTANIVEFFSKAPTIHKIAQNQTSGIIKGIVESCYALDSNALEACGFKVYLDQLKEANERFIEVSAERAAALGNRETELVKHTRDELNEIFDRVCSGAEGLGASGNEDCLNFVNNINGIIERFSSVYKLRQTLKQNAKEKTEEKSENKTVVASAVKAA
;
A
#
# COMPACT_ATOMS: atom_id res chain seq x y z
N MET A 1 24.68 11.78 -37.57
CA MET A 1 23.26 12.07 -37.28
C MET A 1 22.94 11.50 -35.92
N ASN A 2 22.59 12.34 -34.94
CA ASN A 2 22.42 11.89 -33.57
C ASN A 2 21.06 11.19 -33.43
N LYS A 3 21.08 9.91 -33.06
CA LYS A 3 19.89 9.18 -32.60
C LYS A 3 19.78 9.33 -31.09
N ILE A 4 18.57 9.23 -30.56
CA ILE A 4 18.31 9.17 -29.13
C ILE A 4 18.84 7.83 -28.61
N LYS A 5 19.62 7.91 -27.54
CA LYS A 5 20.20 6.76 -26.86
C LYS A 5 19.07 5.93 -26.23
N ARG A 6 19.22 4.61 -26.20
CA ARG A 6 18.26 3.75 -25.49
C ARG A 6 18.37 3.98 -23.99
N ILE A 7 17.21 4.09 -23.34
CA ILE A 7 17.07 4.07 -21.88
C ILE A 7 16.22 2.87 -21.47
N ASN A 8 16.62 2.19 -20.40
CA ASN A 8 15.86 1.05 -19.88
C ASN A 8 14.92 1.52 -18.77
N PHE A 9 13.71 1.94 -19.15
CA PHE A 9 12.70 2.35 -18.20
C PHE A 9 12.34 1.25 -17.21
N HIS A 10 12.31 -0.02 -17.60
CA HIS A 10 11.91 -1.14 -16.73
C HIS A 10 12.76 -1.24 -15.44
N SER A 11 14.01 -0.79 -15.52
CA SER A 11 14.95 -0.81 -14.41
C SER A 11 14.88 0.41 -13.46
N MET A 12 14.08 1.41 -13.82
CA MET A 12 13.92 2.66 -13.07
C MET A 12 12.77 2.56 -12.05
N ARG A 13 12.92 3.24 -10.91
CA ARG A 13 11.84 3.42 -9.93
C ARG A 13 10.79 4.37 -10.49
N ASN A 14 9.55 4.30 -9.99
CA ASN A 14 8.46 5.17 -10.45
C ASN A 14 8.80 6.66 -10.38
N GLU A 15 9.47 7.09 -9.29
CA GLU A 15 9.94 8.47 -9.11
C GLU A 15 11.00 8.88 -10.13
N GLU A 16 11.88 7.95 -10.52
CA GLU A 16 12.93 8.22 -11.51
C GLU A 16 12.34 8.33 -12.92
N VAL A 17 11.37 7.48 -13.25
CA VAL A 17 10.60 7.57 -14.51
C VAL A 17 9.85 8.89 -14.57
N ARG A 18 9.14 9.24 -13.48
CA ARG A 18 8.43 10.52 -13.39
C ARG A 18 9.37 11.71 -13.56
N ALA A 19 10.49 11.73 -12.84
CA ALA A 19 11.48 12.81 -12.95
C ALA A 19 12.08 12.90 -14.36
N PHE A 20 12.39 11.77 -14.99
CA PHE A 20 12.89 11.72 -16.36
C PHE A 20 11.89 12.35 -17.34
N HIS A 21 10.65 11.86 -17.37
CA HIS A 21 9.64 12.36 -18.32
C HIS A 21 9.30 13.84 -18.06
N TYR A 22 9.25 14.26 -16.79
CA TYR A 22 9.08 15.67 -16.44
C TYR A 22 10.18 16.57 -17.04
N GLU A 23 11.44 16.11 -17.03
CA GLU A 23 12.52 16.86 -17.64
C GLU A 23 12.44 16.84 -19.17
N CYS A 24 12.08 15.72 -19.79
CA CYS A 24 11.88 15.63 -21.23
C CYS A 24 10.77 16.57 -21.72
N LEU A 25 9.66 16.67 -21.00
CA LEU A 25 8.54 17.58 -21.31
C LEU A 25 8.97 19.05 -21.33
N LYS A 26 9.98 19.47 -20.55
CA LYS A 26 10.47 20.85 -20.61
C LYS A 26 11.09 21.21 -21.96
N PHE A 27 11.54 20.22 -22.72
CA PHE A 27 12.16 20.41 -24.02
C PHE A 27 11.18 20.23 -25.18
N THR A 28 9.99 19.66 -24.96
CA THR A 28 8.96 19.54 -26.02
C THR A 28 8.43 20.90 -26.46
N LYS A 29 8.55 21.95 -25.63
CA LYS A 29 8.23 23.34 -26.01
C LYS A 29 9.03 23.84 -27.24
N TYR A 30 10.16 23.22 -27.55
CA TYR A 30 10.97 23.54 -28.72
C TYR A 30 10.48 22.82 -29.99
N LEU A 31 9.59 21.83 -29.86
CA LEU A 31 8.95 21.13 -30.98
C LEU A 31 7.69 21.89 -31.40
N SER A 32 7.87 23.11 -31.92
CA SER A 32 6.80 24.08 -32.22
C SER A 32 6.08 23.88 -33.57
N SER A 33 6.46 22.87 -34.36
CA SER A 33 5.75 22.54 -35.60
C SER A 33 4.38 21.91 -35.30
N ASP A 34 3.35 22.30 -36.06
CA ASP A 34 1.99 21.72 -36.00
C ASP A 34 1.96 20.19 -36.06
N ILE A 35 3.01 19.59 -36.64
CA ILE A 35 3.25 18.15 -36.75
C ILE A 35 3.36 17.49 -35.36
N PHE A 36 3.88 18.20 -34.35
CA PHE A 36 4.09 17.65 -33.00
C PHE A 36 2.99 18.00 -32.01
N SER A 37 2.15 19.00 -32.28
CA SER A 37 1.15 19.54 -31.34
C SER A 37 0.28 18.46 -30.71
N ASN A 38 -0.22 17.52 -31.51
CA ASN A 38 -1.05 16.41 -31.02
C ASN A 38 -0.27 15.42 -30.15
N ASN A 39 0.96 15.08 -30.53
CA ASN A 39 1.78 14.12 -29.79
C ASN A 39 2.33 14.71 -28.49
N VAL A 40 2.66 16.01 -28.47
CA VAL A 40 3.10 16.72 -27.25
C VAL A 40 1.94 16.86 -26.27
N ALA A 41 0.75 17.26 -26.74
CA ALA A 41 -0.44 17.33 -25.88
C ALA A 41 -0.83 15.95 -25.32
N ALA A 42 -0.73 14.89 -26.15
CA ALA A 42 -0.95 13.53 -25.68
C ALA A 42 0.11 13.10 -24.64
N TYR A 43 1.38 13.46 -24.84
CA TYR A 43 2.44 13.16 -23.89
C TYR A 43 2.23 13.86 -22.53
N GLU A 44 1.86 15.14 -22.54
CA GLU A 44 1.51 15.89 -21.32
C GLU A 44 0.32 15.25 -20.59
N ASN A 45 -0.72 14.87 -21.32
CA ASN A 45 -1.91 14.22 -20.76
C ASN A 45 -1.57 12.88 -20.09
N VAL A 46 -0.81 12.02 -20.78
CA VAL A 46 -0.42 10.72 -20.23
C VAL A 46 0.55 10.89 -19.05
N PHE A 47 1.45 11.87 -19.09
CA PHE A 47 2.32 12.19 -17.95
C PHE A 47 1.52 12.62 -16.72
N GLN A 48 0.47 13.41 -16.91
CA GLN A 48 -0.43 13.82 -15.84
C GLN A 48 -1.22 12.62 -15.30
N LYS A 49 -1.77 11.76 -16.17
CA LYS A 49 -2.43 10.51 -15.76
C LYS A 49 -1.51 9.59 -14.96
N TYR A 50 -0.26 9.40 -15.38
CA TYR A 50 0.73 8.64 -14.64
C TYR A 50 1.06 9.29 -13.29
N SER A 51 1.23 10.63 -13.27
CA SER A 51 1.47 11.37 -12.02
C SER A 51 0.29 11.30 -11.05
N ASP A 52 -0.93 11.27 -11.55
CA ASP A 52 -2.14 11.16 -10.75
C ASP A 52 -2.37 9.71 -10.30
N ALA A 53 -2.04 8.71 -11.12
CA ALA A 53 -2.01 7.30 -10.72
C ALA A 53 -1.04 7.06 -9.56
N LEU A 54 0.09 7.79 -9.52
CA LEU A 54 1.00 7.79 -8.38
C LEU A 54 0.46 8.52 -7.13
N LYS A 55 -0.58 9.35 -7.28
CA LYS A 55 -1.21 10.12 -6.18
C LYS A 55 -2.58 9.58 -5.74
N LEU A 56 -3.22 8.76 -6.56
CA LEU A 56 -4.60 8.29 -6.41
C LEU A 56 -4.71 7.28 -5.25
N ASN A 57 -4.73 7.83 -4.04
CA ASN A 57 -5.33 7.18 -2.88
C ASN A 57 -6.84 7.05 -3.15
N ALA A 58 -7.26 5.82 -3.48
CA ALA A 58 -8.59 5.25 -3.32
C ALA A 58 -9.84 6.15 -3.54
N THR A 59 -10.51 6.01 -4.70
CA THR A 59 -11.94 6.38 -4.84
C THR A 59 -12.79 5.13 -5.11
N GLU A 60 -13.96 5.12 -4.45
CA GLU A 60 -14.73 3.97 -3.97
C GLU A 60 -15.70 3.33 -4.99
N ASN A 61 -16.09 2.06 -4.73
CA ASN A 61 -17.46 1.53 -4.86
C ASN A 61 -17.52 0.02 -4.55
N PHE A 62 -17.67 -0.36 -3.27
CA PHE A 62 -18.08 -1.71 -2.82
C PHE A 62 -18.80 -1.58 -1.47
N GLU A 63 -19.64 -2.55 -1.10
CA GLU A 63 -20.40 -2.63 0.17
C GLU A 63 -19.58 -2.03 1.32
N THR A 64 -20.03 -0.90 1.86
CA THR A 64 -19.08 0.02 2.45
C THR A 64 -18.55 -0.59 3.74
N THR A 65 -17.23 -0.59 3.96
CA THR A 65 -16.65 -0.93 5.28
C THR A 65 -17.35 -0.19 6.42
N LYS A 66 -17.97 0.94 6.11
CA LYS A 66 -18.87 1.70 6.96
C LYS A 66 -20.13 0.93 7.40
N ASP A 67 -20.81 0.20 6.52
CA ASP A 67 -21.98 -0.62 6.89
C ASP A 67 -21.59 -1.76 7.84
N LEU A 68 -20.47 -2.42 7.57
CA LEU A 68 -19.89 -3.43 8.47
C LEU A 68 -19.48 -2.82 9.81
N ASP A 69 -18.92 -1.62 9.82
CA ASP A 69 -18.54 -0.90 11.03
C ASP A 69 -19.75 -0.50 11.88
N ILE A 70 -20.84 -0.04 11.25
CA ILE A 70 -22.12 0.24 11.91
C ILE A 70 -22.65 -1.03 12.57
N LYS A 71 -22.79 -2.12 11.79
CA LYS A 71 -23.29 -3.40 12.30
C LYS A 71 -22.46 -3.93 13.48
N ARG A 72 -21.13 -3.88 13.35
CA ARG A 72 -20.20 -4.28 14.43
C ARG A 72 -20.38 -3.42 15.67
N THR A 73 -20.54 -2.11 15.49
CA THR A 73 -20.73 -1.16 16.60
C THR A 73 -22.02 -1.44 17.35
N ASP A 74 -23.12 -1.70 16.63
CA ASP A 74 -24.41 -2.04 17.23
C ASP A 74 -24.34 -3.35 18.02
N ILE A 75 -23.67 -4.37 17.47
CA ILE A 75 -23.46 -5.65 18.17
C ILE A 75 -22.62 -5.45 19.43
N TYR A 76 -21.55 -4.64 19.38
CA TYR A 76 -20.76 -4.32 20.57
C TYR A 76 -21.59 -3.65 21.66
N VAL A 77 -22.43 -2.67 21.30
CA VAL A 77 -23.30 -1.97 22.26
C VAL A 77 -24.31 -2.93 22.88
N ALA A 78 -24.92 -3.80 22.08
CA ALA A 78 -25.83 -4.83 22.57
C ALA A 78 -25.12 -5.81 23.51
N CYS A 79 -23.94 -6.31 23.10
CA CYS A 79 -23.13 -7.24 23.89
C CYS A 79 -22.71 -6.61 25.23
N ARG A 80 -22.25 -5.35 25.23
CA ARG A 80 -21.92 -4.60 26.45
C ARG A 80 -23.11 -4.45 27.38
N ARG A 81 -24.31 -4.17 26.85
CA ARG A 81 -25.53 -4.07 27.66
C ARG A 81 -25.87 -5.38 28.34
N ILE A 82 -25.78 -6.51 27.63
CA ILE A 82 -26.01 -7.84 28.20
C ILE A 82 -24.95 -8.16 29.26
N ALA A 83 -23.67 -7.91 28.95
CA ALA A 83 -22.55 -8.13 29.87
C ALA A 83 -22.74 -7.43 31.21
N LEU A 84 -23.09 -6.13 31.20
CA LEU A 84 -23.31 -5.37 32.43
C LEU A 84 -24.57 -5.82 33.19
N GLY A 85 -25.57 -6.37 32.49
CA GLY A 85 -26.75 -6.97 33.12
C GLY A 85 -26.45 -8.22 33.95
N LEU A 86 -25.34 -8.91 33.67
CA LEU A 86 -24.93 -10.12 34.41
C LEU A 86 -24.56 -9.84 35.87
N GLN A 87 -24.41 -8.58 36.28
CA GLN A 87 -24.21 -8.24 37.69
C GLN A 87 -25.34 -8.75 38.59
N GLN A 88 -26.54 -8.94 38.03
CA GLN A 88 -27.73 -9.43 38.75
C GLN A 88 -28.04 -10.90 38.40
N PHE A 89 -27.07 -11.65 37.84
CA PHE A 89 -27.30 -13.03 37.39
C PHE A 89 -27.57 -13.96 38.60
N PRO A 90 -28.74 -14.63 38.66
CA PRO A 90 -29.14 -15.40 39.84
C PRO A 90 -28.56 -16.82 39.79
N SER A 91 -27.27 -16.98 40.07
CA SER A 91 -26.63 -18.30 40.21
C SER A 91 -26.00 -18.48 41.59
N GLN A 92 -26.07 -19.70 42.12
CA GLN A 92 -25.34 -20.11 43.33
C GLN A 92 -24.05 -20.90 43.00
N ASP A 93 -23.81 -21.20 41.72
CA ASP A 93 -22.59 -21.88 41.26
C ASP A 93 -21.41 -20.89 41.29
N PRO A 94 -20.34 -21.15 42.07
CA PRO A 94 -19.18 -20.27 42.17
C PRO A 94 -18.45 -20.02 40.84
N VAL A 95 -18.42 -21.02 39.94
CA VAL A 95 -17.76 -20.90 38.63
C VAL A 95 -18.54 -19.94 37.74
N ILE A 96 -19.87 -20.05 37.75
CA ILE A 96 -20.75 -19.14 37.00
C ILE A 96 -20.67 -17.73 37.58
N GLN A 97 -20.71 -17.56 38.90
CA GLN A 97 -20.58 -16.25 39.56
C GLN A 97 -19.26 -15.55 39.20
N ASN A 98 -18.14 -16.28 39.28
CA ASN A 98 -16.83 -15.73 38.92
C ASN A 98 -16.77 -15.34 37.44
N THR A 99 -17.33 -16.18 36.56
CA THR A 99 -17.41 -15.91 35.12
C THR A 99 -18.22 -14.65 34.84
N THR A 100 -19.41 -14.51 35.43
CA THR A 100 -20.26 -13.32 35.26
C THR A 100 -19.60 -12.05 35.81
N ALA A 101 -18.91 -12.13 36.94
CA ALA A 101 -18.17 -11.01 37.52
C ALA A 101 -17.03 -10.53 36.60
N ASN A 102 -16.25 -11.46 36.05
CA ASN A 102 -15.18 -11.15 35.10
C ASN A 102 -15.71 -10.52 33.82
N ILE A 103 -16.82 -11.02 33.26
CA ILE A 103 -17.47 -10.43 32.08
C ILE A 103 -17.88 -8.98 32.36
N VAL A 104 -18.53 -8.73 33.51
CA VAL A 104 -18.91 -7.36 33.93
C VAL A 104 -17.66 -6.48 34.06
N GLU A 105 -16.59 -6.99 34.65
CA GLU A 105 -15.34 -6.25 34.79
C GLU A 105 -14.72 -5.88 33.44
N PHE A 106 -14.63 -6.81 32.49
CA PHE A 106 -14.07 -6.57 31.16
C PHE A 106 -14.85 -5.47 30.42
N PHE A 107 -16.19 -5.52 30.45
CA PHE A 107 -17.04 -4.57 29.73
C PHE A 107 -17.26 -3.23 30.46
N SER A 108 -17.11 -3.19 31.78
CA SER A 108 -17.17 -1.94 32.55
C SER A 108 -15.95 -1.05 32.31
N LYS A 109 -14.77 -1.65 32.13
CA LYS A 109 -13.51 -0.95 31.77
C LYS A 109 -13.42 -0.61 30.29
N ALA A 110 -14.17 -1.32 29.44
CA ALA A 110 -14.16 -1.09 28.01
C ALA A 110 -14.75 0.28 27.63
N PRO A 111 -14.11 1.04 26.72
CA PRO A 111 -14.57 2.36 26.34
C PRO A 111 -15.79 2.29 25.42
N THR A 112 -16.53 3.40 25.35
CA THR A 112 -17.57 3.61 24.34
C THR A 112 -16.93 3.84 22.97
N ILE A 113 -17.26 3.02 21.98
CA ILE A 113 -16.54 2.96 20.69
C ILE A 113 -17.03 3.97 19.63
N HIS A 114 -18.12 4.70 19.85
CA HIS A 114 -18.73 5.61 18.85
C HIS A 114 -17.83 6.78 18.39
N LYS A 115 -16.72 7.05 19.09
CA LYS A 115 -15.76 8.12 18.75
C LYS A 115 -14.32 7.61 18.62
N ILE A 116 -14.15 6.30 18.50
CA ILE A 116 -12.84 5.65 18.45
C ILE A 116 -12.52 5.30 16.99
N ALA A 117 -11.25 5.41 16.60
CA ALA A 117 -10.82 5.04 15.26
C ALA A 117 -11.08 3.54 14.99
N GLN A 118 -11.47 3.18 13.76
CA GLN A 118 -11.94 1.83 13.43
C GLN A 118 -10.93 0.72 13.75
N ASN A 119 -9.64 0.98 13.56
CA ASN A 119 -8.55 0.06 13.89
C ASN A 119 -8.41 -0.14 15.41
N GLN A 120 -8.56 0.92 16.19
CA GLN A 120 -8.56 0.86 17.65
C GLN A 120 -9.79 0.10 18.15
N THR A 121 -10.96 0.34 17.56
CA THR A 121 -12.19 -0.43 17.84
C THR A 121 -12.00 -1.92 17.60
N SER A 122 -11.37 -2.31 16.49
CA SER A 122 -11.05 -3.72 16.21
C SER A 122 -10.18 -4.34 17.30
N GLY A 123 -9.17 -3.62 17.78
CA GLY A 123 -8.27 -4.07 18.84
C GLY A 123 -8.97 -4.20 20.20
N ILE A 124 -9.83 -3.24 20.55
CA ILE A 124 -10.63 -3.28 21.77
C ILE A 124 -11.55 -4.49 21.78
N ILE A 125 -12.33 -4.67 20.70
CA ILE A 125 -13.26 -5.79 20.59
C ILE A 125 -12.50 -7.12 20.67
N LYS A 126 -11.39 -7.24 19.93
CA LYS A 126 -10.55 -8.45 19.95
C LYS A 126 -10.07 -8.77 21.36
N GLY A 127 -9.49 -7.80 22.07
CA GLY A 127 -8.99 -8.03 23.42
C GLY A 127 -10.08 -8.44 24.41
N ILE A 128 -11.27 -7.85 24.33
CA ILE A 128 -12.40 -8.23 25.19
C ILE A 128 -12.87 -9.65 24.85
N VAL A 129 -12.99 -9.97 23.56
CA VAL A 129 -13.41 -11.28 23.08
C VAL A 129 -12.45 -12.38 23.55
N GLU A 130 -11.14 -12.17 23.38
CA GLU A 130 -10.09 -13.08 23.87
C GLU A 130 -10.14 -13.23 25.40
N SER A 131 -10.31 -12.13 26.14
CA SER A 131 -10.43 -12.17 27.61
C SER A 131 -11.65 -12.99 28.05
N CYS A 132 -12.77 -12.86 27.35
CA CYS A 132 -13.98 -13.63 27.67
C CYS A 132 -13.80 -15.11 27.34
N TYR A 133 -13.25 -15.48 26.18
CA TYR A 133 -13.02 -16.88 25.81
C TYR A 133 -11.97 -17.59 26.68
N ALA A 134 -11.13 -16.84 27.40
CA ALA A 134 -10.22 -17.41 28.40
C ALA A 134 -10.94 -17.87 29.69
N LEU A 135 -12.22 -17.51 29.86
CA LEU A 135 -13.07 -17.99 30.96
C LEU A 135 -13.61 -19.40 30.68
N ASP A 136 -14.32 -19.97 31.65
CA ASP A 136 -14.92 -21.30 31.52
C ASP A 136 -16.03 -21.31 30.46
N SER A 137 -15.88 -22.16 29.43
CA SER A 137 -16.82 -22.22 28.30
C SER A 137 -18.22 -22.71 28.71
N ASN A 138 -18.31 -23.64 29.66
CA ASN A 138 -19.61 -24.14 30.12
C ASN A 138 -20.33 -23.06 30.92
N ALA A 139 -19.60 -22.28 31.72
CA ALA A 139 -20.15 -21.15 32.45
C ALA A 139 -20.60 -20.01 31.52
N LEU A 140 -19.87 -19.74 30.43
CA LEU A 140 -20.27 -18.77 29.39
C LEU A 140 -21.57 -19.18 28.68
N GLU A 141 -21.76 -20.47 28.46
CA GLU A 141 -23.02 -21.02 27.93
C GLU A 141 -24.13 -20.96 28.95
N ALA A 142 -23.87 -21.36 30.20
CA ALA A 142 -24.84 -21.40 31.27
C ALA A 142 -25.39 -20.00 31.64
N CYS A 143 -24.56 -18.95 31.53
CA CYS A 143 -25.01 -17.57 31.71
C CYS A 143 -25.61 -16.93 30.44
N GLY A 144 -25.65 -17.68 29.33
CA GLY A 144 -26.23 -17.23 28.06
C GLY A 144 -25.42 -16.16 27.33
N PHE A 145 -24.19 -15.87 27.77
CA PHE A 145 -23.38 -14.79 27.20
C PHE A 145 -22.66 -15.21 25.91
N LYS A 146 -22.34 -16.50 25.77
CA LYS A 146 -21.55 -17.03 24.65
C LYS A 146 -22.09 -16.64 23.28
N VAL A 147 -23.41 -16.65 23.07
CA VAL A 147 -24.02 -16.31 21.76
C VAL A 147 -23.72 -14.86 21.33
N TYR A 148 -23.76 -13.92 22.27
CA TYR A 148 -23.46 -12.51 21.98
C TYR A 148 -21.98 -12.28 21.75
N LEU A 149 -21.14 -13.05 22.45
CA LEU A 149 -19.69 -13.03 22.28
C LEU A 149 -19.30 -13.56 20.89
N ASP A 150 -19.88 -14.69 20.48
CA ASP A 150 -19.66 -15.31 19.17
C ASP A 150 -20.08 -14.35 18.04
N GLN A 151 -21.25 -13.69 18.15
CA GLN A 151 -21.71 -12.68 17.19
C GLN A 151 -20.77 -11.47 17.09
N LEU A 152 -20.26 -11.00 18.24
CA LEU A 152 -19.32 -9.88 18.27
C LEU A 152 -17.98 -10.27 17.63
N LYS A 153 -17.48 -11.49 17.89
CA LYS A 153 -16.29 -12.04 17.25
C LYS A 153 -16.46 -12.07 15.73
N GLU A 154 -17.53 -12.69 15.25
CA GLU A 154 -17.80 -12.83 13.81
C GLU A 154 -17.90 -11.48 13.11
N ALA A 155 -18.65 -10.53 13.68
CA ALA A 155 -18.79 -9.19 13.12
C ALA A 155 -17.46 -8.44 13.05
N ASN A 156 -16.59 -8.59 14.06
CA ASN A 156 -15.28 -7.96 14.07
C ASN A 156 -14.30 -8.61 13.09
N GLU A 157 -14.28 -9.94 13.02
CA GLU A 157 -13.46 -10.69 12.07
C GLU A 157 -13.85 -10.36 10.63
N ARG A 158 -15.16 -10.32 10.33
CA ARG A 158 -15.65 -9.93 9.01
C ARG A 158 -15.25 -8.51 8.63
N PHE A 159 -15.32 -7.56 9.56
CA PHE A 159 -14.85 -6.19 9.32
C PHE A 159 -13.34 -6.16 9.01
N ILE A 160 -12.52 -6.90 9.77
CA ILE A 160 -11.07 -6.95 9.57
C ILE A 160 -10.72 -7.58 8.22
N GLU A 161 -11.35 -8.71 7.87
CA GLU A 161 -11.16 -9.41 6.61
C GLU A 161 -11.48 -8.50 5.42
N VAL A 162 -12.67 -7.92 5.39
CA VAL A 162 -13.09 -7.03 4.28
C VAL A 162 -12.22 -5.77 4.24
N SER A 163 -11.79 -5.24 5.39
CA SER A 163 -10.86 -4.11 5.43
C SER A 163 -9.47 -4.45 4.88
N ALA A 164 -8.99 -5.68 5.11
CA ALA A 164 -7.72 -6.17 4.58
C ALA A 164 -7.81 -6.47 3.08
N GLU A 165 -8.88 -7.12 2.64
CA GLU A 165 -9.20 -7.32 1.21
C GLU A 165 -9.27 -5.98 0.47
N ARG A 166 -9.92 -4.97 1.07
CA ARG A 166 -9.95 -3.59 0.56
C ARG A 166 -8.53 -3.04 0.37
N ALA A 167 -7.69 -3.14 1.40
CA ALA A 167 -6.32 -2.63 1.33
C ALA A 167 -5.49 -3.33 0.24
N ALA A 168 -5.64 -4.65 0.11
CA ALA A 168 -4.95 -5.44 -0.91
C ALA A 168 -5.45 -5.15 -2.33
N ALA A 169 -6.77 -5.05 -2.53
CA ALA A 169 -7.37 -4.73 -3.83
C ALA A 169 -6.99 -3.32 -4.30
N LEU A 170 -6.95 -2.34 -3.39
CA LEU A 170 -6.44 -1.01 -3.67
C LEU A 170 -4.97 -1.06 -4.09
N GLY A 171 -4.11 -1.73 -3.32
CA GLY A 171 -2.69 -1.86 -3.66
C GLY A 171 -2.43 -2.56 -5.01
N ASN A 172 -3.23 -3.57 -5.36
CA ASN A 172 -3.13 -4.27 -6.65
C ASN A 172 -3.60 -3.39 -7.81
N ARG A 173 -4.75 -2.72 -7.67
CA ARG A 173 -5.28 -1.81 -8.69
C ARG A 173 -4.38 -0.59 -8.90
N GLU A 174 -3.80 -0.05 -7.83
CA GLU A 174 -2.78 1.00 -7.90
C GLU A 174 -1.56 0.51 -8.69
N THR A 175 -1.09 -0.72 -8.42
CA THR A 175 0.05 -1.30 -9.12
C THR A 175 -0.23 -1.51 -10.61
N GLU A 176 -1.42 -1.97 -10.99
CA GLU A 176 -1.80 -2.19 -12.40
C GLU A 176 -2.03 -0.87 -13.14
N LEU A 177 -2.72 0.10 -12.54
CA LEU A 177 -2.93 1.41 -13.15
C LEU A 177 -1.60 2.15 -13.38
N VAL A 178 -0.69 2.10 -12.40
CA VAL A 178 0.66 2.67 -12.53
C VAL A 178 1.47 1.96 -13.63
N LYS A 179 1.36 0.64 -13.76
CA LYS A 179 2.00 -0.10 -14.87
C LYS A 179 1.44 0.33 -16.22
N HIS A 180 0.12 0.32 -16.38
CA HIS A 180 -0.53 0.69 -17.64
C HIS A 180 -0.19 2.12 -18.07
N THR A 181 -0.36 3.08 -17.17
CA THR A 181 -0.06 4.49 -17.47
C THR A 181 1.44 4.72 -17.71
N ARG A 182 2.33 3.92 -17.11
CA ARG A 182 3.77 3.94 -17.40
C ARG A 182 4.09 3.40 -18.78
N ASP A 183 3.44 2.32 -19.21
CA ASP A 183 3.65 1.76 -20.55
C ASP A 183 3.14 2.72 -21.63
N GLU A 184 1.95 3.31 -21.44
CA GLU A 184 1.44 4.39 -22.30
C GLU A 184 2.39 5.59 -22.34
N LEU A 185 2.97 5.97 -21.19
CA LEU A 185 3.90 7.11 -21.09
C LEU A 185 5.19 6.86 -21.87
N ASN A 186 5.72 5.64 -21.81
CA ASN A 186 6.91 5.25 -22.58
C ASN A 186 6.60 5.24 -24.09
N GLU A 187 5.44 4.71 -24.48
CA GLU A 187 5.05 4.63 -25.88
C GLU A 187 4.88 6.00 -26.51
N ILE A 188 4.18 6.94 -25.84
CA ILE A 188 3.99 8.28 -26.37
C ILE A 188 5.31 9.08 -26.41
N PHE A 189 6.19 8.86 -25.43
CA PHE A 189 7.54 9.41 -25.46
C PHE A 189 8.33 8.92 -26.67
N ASP A 190 8.33 7.61 -26.94
CA ASP A 190 9.02 7.02 -28.09
C ASP A 190 8.49 7.56 -29.43
N ARG A 191 7.18 7.83 -29.53
CA ARG A 191 6.57 8.47 -30.71
C ARG A 191 7.07 9.89 -30.92
N VAL A 192 7.12 10.71 -29.86
CA VAL A 192 7.66 12.09 -29.92
C VAL A 192 9.14 12.06 -30.34
N CYS A 193 9.92 11.19 -29.71
CA CYS A 193 11.35 10.99 -30.01
C CYS A 193 11.58 10.56 -31.46
N SER A 194 10.84 9.58 -31.95
CA SER A 194 10.97 9.07 -33.33
C SER A 194 10.64 10.15 -34.36
N GLY A 195 9.60 10.95 -34.12
CA GLY A 195 9.26 12.09 -34.98
C GLY A 195 10.38 13.14 -35.01
N ALA A 196 10.93 13.49 -33.85
CA ALA A 196 12.02 14.46 -33.75
C ALA A 196 13.31 13.95 -34.42
N GLU A 197 13.64 12.66 -34.28
CA GLU A 197 14.78 12.07 -34.99
C GLU A 197 14.61 12.15 -36.52
N GLY A 198 13.42 11.81 -37.04
CA GLY A 198 13.14 11.82 -38.48
C GLY A 198 13.21 13.23 -39.08
N LEU A 199 12.67 14.23 -38.40
CA LEU A 199 12.73 15.61 -38.87
C LEU A 199 14.11 16.25 -38.65
N GLY A 200 14.79 15.95 -37.54
CA GLY A 200 16.17 16.38 -37.31
C GLY A 200 17.15 15.81 -38.34
N ALA A 201 16.93 14.57 -38.78
CA ALA A 201 17.66 13.94 -39.88
C ALA A 201 17.54 14.71 -41.21
N SER A 202 16.39 15.34 -41.41
CA SER A 202 16.05 16.11 -42.61
C SER A 202 16.49 17.57 -42.53
N GLY A 203 17.23 17.96 -41.48
CA GLY A 203 17.79 19.30 -41.30
C GLY A 203 16.98 20.24 -40.39
N ASN A 204 15.94 19.76 -39.70
CA ASN A 204 15.21 20.59 -38.75
C ASN A 204 16.03 20.82 -37.46
N GLU A 205 16.51 22.05 -37.26
CA GLU A 205 17.40 22.41 -36.14
C GLU A 205 16.74 22.27 -34.76
N ASP A 206 15.46 22.62 -34.63
CA ASP A 206 14.72 22.50 -33.36
C ASP A 206 14.60 21.03 -32.93
N CYS A 207 14.30 20.15 -33.87
CA CYS A 207 14.25 18.71 -33.65
C CYS A 207 15.62 18.14 -33.31
N LEU A 208 16.70 18.62 -33.96
CA LEU A 208 18.07 18.22 -33.66
C LEU A 208 18.48 18.66 -32.24
N ASN A 209 18.12 19.88 -31.84
CA ASN A 209 18.36 20.40 -30.50
C ASN A 209 17.58 19.63 -29.44
N PHE A 210 16.32 19.29 -29.71
CA PHE A 210 15.54 18.41 -28.85
C PHE A 210 16.24 17.06 -28.64
N VAL A 211 16.65 16.39 -29.73
CA VAL A 211 17.35 15.10 -29.66
C VAL A 211 18.64 15.18 -28.82
N ASN A 212 19.42 16.25 -28.97
CA ASN A 212 20.64 16.44 -28.17
C ASN A 212 20.32 16.64 -26.68
N ASN A 213 19.30 17.42 -26.35
CA ASN A 213 18.86 17.62 -24.96
C ASN A 213 18.35 16.32 -24.32
N ILE A 214 17.54 15.54 -25.04
CA ILE A 214 17.08 14.23 -24.55
C ILE A 214 18.26 13.30 -24.30
N ASN A 215 19.26 13.27 -25.19
CA ASN A 215 20.47 12.49 -24.99
C ASN A 215 21.24 12.88 -23.72
N GLY A 216 21.35 14.18 -23.41
CA GLY A 216 21.95 14.65 -22.17
C GLY A 216 21.18 14.20 -20.92
N ILE A 217 19.84 14.22 -20.97
CA ILE A 217 18.99 13.70 -19.88
C ILE A 217 19.23 12.20 -19.69
N ILE A 218 19.25 11.42 -20.78
CA ILE A 218 19.47 9.97 -20.75
C ILE A 218 20.82 9.63 -20.15
N GLU A 219 21.88 10.35 -20.50
CA GLU A 219 23.22 10.15 -19.92
C GLU A 219 23.23 10.36 -18.41
N ARG A 220 22.61 11.45 -17.94
CA ARG A 220 22.53 11.77 -16.51
C ARG A 220 21.75 10.70 -15.74
N PHE A 221 20.56 10.33 -16.21
CA PHE A 221 19.74 9.30 -15.56
C PHE A 221 20.38 7.91 -15.62
N SER A 222 21.05 7.56 -16.74
CA SER A 222 21.81 6.31 -16.87
C SER A 222 22.98 6.24 -15.88
N SER A 223 23.63 7.38 -15.61
CA SER A 223 24.74 7.45 -14.65
C SER A 223 24.25 7.28 -13.20
N VAL A 224 23.14 7.93 -12.84
CA VAL A 224 22.49 7.74 -11.53
C VAL A 224 22.07 6.28 -11.33
N TYR A 225 21.51 5.67 -12.36
CA TYR A 225 21.13 4.26 -12.34
C TYR A 225 22.33 3.32 -12.10
N LYS A 226 23.42 3.51 -12.86
CA LYS A 226 24.65 2.72 -12.72
C LYS A 226 25.23 2.84 -11.31
N LEU A 227 25.34 4.06 -10.79
CA LEU A 227 25.82 4.31 -9.43
C LEU A 227 25.01 3.54 -8.39
N ARG A 228 23.67 3.55 -8.52
CA ARG A 228 22.79 2.80 -7.62
C ARG A 228 22.98 1.28 -7.74
N GLN A 229 23.19 0.74 -8.94
CA GLN A 229 23.49 -0.69 -9.10
C GLN A 229 24.79 -1.07 -8.41
N THR A 230 25.85 -0.28 -8.59
CA THR A 230 27.14 -0.49 -7.92
C THR A 230 27.00 -0.44 -6.40
N LEU A 231 26.26 0.54 -5.86
CA LEU A 231 26.01 0.61 -4.41
C LEU A 231 25.23 -0.60 -3.89
N LYS A 232 24.27 -1.13 -4.65
CA LYS A 232 23.54 -2.36 -4.30
C LYS A 232 24.43 -3.60 -4.31
N GLN A 233 25.35 -3.72 -5.28
CA GLN A 233 26.31 -4.82 -5.35
C GLN A 233 27.28 -4.78 -4.17
N ASN A 234 27.90 -3.62 -3.91
CA ASN A 234 28.82 -3.43 -2.79
C ASN A 234 28.15 -3.68 -1.42
N ALA A 235 26.85 -3.38 -1.29
CA ALA A 235 26.10 -3.67 -0.07
C ALA A 235 25.82 -5.17 0.12
N LYS A 236 25.59 -5.91 -0.98
CA LYS A 236 25.44 -7.37 -0.94
C LYS A 236 26.76 -8.05 -0.56
N GLU A 237 27.85 -7.67 -1.21
CA GLU A 237 29.20 -8.19 -0.93
C GLU A 237 29.60 -7.96 0.54
N LYS A 238 29.37 -6.75 1.09
CA LYS A 238 29.61 -6.48 2.52
C LYS A 238 28.74 -7.30 3.48
N THR A 239 27.57 -7.72 3.04
CA THR A 239 26.66 -8.55 3.85
C THR A 239 27.08 -10.01 3.81
N GLU A 240 27.54 -10.48 2.64
CA GLU A 240 28.12 -11.81 2.43
C GLU A 240 29.44 -11.98 3.18
N GLU A 241 30.37 -11.02 3.09
CA GLU A 241 31.61 -10.99 3.87
C GLU A 241 31.35 -11.02 5.38
N LYS A 242 30.37 -10.25 5.88
CA LYS A 242 29.97 -10.29 7.30
C LYS A 242 29.37 -11.64 7.70
N SER A 243 28.66 -12.32 6.81
CA SER A 243 28.07 -13.64 7.07
C SER A 243 29.13 -14.75 7.10
N GLU A 244 30.12 -14.69 6.21
CA GLU A 244 31.24 -15.62 6.17
C GLU A 244 32.14 -15.44 7.39
N ASN A 245 32.47 -14.20 7.75
CA ASN A 245 33.32 -13.93 8.92
C ASN A 245 32.63 -14.36 10.24
N LYS A 246 31.30 -14.26 10.32
CA LYS A 246 30.51 -14.76 11.47
C LYS A 246 30.49 -16.29 11.54
N THR A 247 30.47 -16.97 10.39
CA THR A 247 30.54 -18.44 10.30
C THR A 247 31.92 -18.95 10.72
N VAL A 248 33.00 -18.29 10.28
CA VAL A 248 34.39 -18.65 10.65
C VAL A 248 34.62 -18.48 12.16
N VAL A 249 34.17 -17.36 12.75
CA VAL A 249 34.27 -17.14 14.21
C VAL A 249 33.45 -18.16 15.01
N ALA A 250 32.25 -18.53 14.55
CA ALA A 250 31.44 -19.56 15.21
C ALA A 250 32.06 -20.96 15.15
N SER A 251 32.77 -21.31 14.07
CA SER A 251 33.50 -22.57 13.98
C SER A 251 34.75 -22.62 14.87
N ALA A 252 35.44 -21.50 15.07
CA ALA A 252 36.62 -21.40 15.92
C ALA A 252 36.29 -21.52 17.43
N VAL A 253 35.13 -20.99 17.86
CA VAL A 253 34.68 -21.06 19.27
C VAL A 253 34.16 -22.45 19.67
N LYS A 254 33.77 -23.30 18.71
CA LYS A 254 33.33 -24.69 18.97
C LYS A 254 34.47 -25.70 19.05
N ALA A 255 35.68 -25.31 18.66
CA ALA A 255 36.86 -26.18 18.61
C ALA A 255 37.88 -25.92 19.75
N ALA A 256 37.55 -24.99 20.66
CA ALA A 256 38.30 -24.68 21.89
C ALA A 256 37.50 -25.13 23.11
#